data_AF-A0A429HT81-F1
#
_entry.id   AF-A0A429HT81-F1
#
_cell.length_a   1.000
_cell.length_b   1.000
_cell.length_c   1.000
_cell.angle_alpha   90.00
_cell.angle_beta   90.00
_cell.angle_gamma   90.00
#
_symmetry.space_group_name_H-M   'P 1'
#
loop_
_entity.id
_entity.type
_entity.pdbx_description
1 polymer ?
#
loop_
_entity_poly.entity_id
_entity_poly.type
_entity_poly.pdbx_seq_one_letter_code
_entity_poly.pdbx_strand_id
1 'polypeptide(L)'
;MCPTPTGISPSTPSRATGCCACCTCPRRQGRTPSSRPSGCRCPRRGAEPHPADRARRPLRGSGPVGVPTGDVLHPSGTPGTRGSMSDETPPDFAPDYARARADFLAAAQEAGARLRTFVLPGHRGPDGGELAVDTAYLGPPGPAKLLVTVSGTHGIEGFCGSACQTRILLREGVAKAATGPTTGVLLVHGLNPYGFAYLRRVNEDNIDLNRNFVGHHAPPHNDSYDAVHGTLVPAEGGEFAPDELVANLTALRERLGPQRLQEAVTRGQYRHPDGLFYGGQAPAWSRRVFETVVAEQMAGAAHIGYIDLHTGLGERGAGEPIFRGGRDPDAHQRARRWYGEALTASEEGTSSSTPIVGNTATAVADGLGAGSRLTAITLEFGTQPGPQVLLALCADAWLHRHHAPAEAVRSDLKQLIRDAFCPGDADWRGQVLRRAREVFGQAIAGLADDK
;
A
#
# COMPACT_ATOMS: atom_id res chain seq x y z
N MET A 1 -5.25 2.18 54.04
CA MET A 1 -3.99 1.81 54.72
C MET A 1 -3.83 0.30 54.58
N CYS A 2 -2.70 -0.16 54.03
CA CYS A 2 -2.22 -1.53 54.23
C CYS A 2 -1.07 -1.48 55.26
N PRO A 3 -0.81 -2.58 55.97
CA PRO A 3 0.34 -3.40 55.58
C PRO A 3 0.17 -4.92 55.73
N THR A 4 1.00 -5.66 55.00
CA THR A 4 1.36 -7.09 55.17
C THR A 4 2.74 -7.18 55.90
N PRO A 5 3.52 -8.29 55.99
CA PRO A 5 3.32 -9.72 55.64
C PRO A 5 3.86 -10.78 56.66
N THR A 6 3.55 -12.08 56.43
CA THR A 6 4.25 -13.33 56.93
C THR A 6 3.76 -14.58 56.13
N GLY A 7 4.39 -15.78 56.11
CA GLY A 7 5.64 -16.23 56.77
C GLY A 7 6.16 -17.68 56.56
N ILE A 8 5.83 -18.43 55.47
CA ILE A 8 6.61 -19.59 54.91
C ILE A 8 6.64 -20.98 55.65
N SER A 9 6.10 -22.04 54.97
CA SER A 9 6.54 -23.49 54.88
C SER A 9 6.65 -24.44 56.11
N PRO A 10 6.95 -25.76 55.95
CA PRO A 10 6.90 -26.68 54.77
C PRO A 10 6.25 -28.09 55.00
N SER A 11 5.93 -28.84 53.92
CA SER A 11 6.07 -30.33 53.89
C SER A 11 5.91 -30.95 52.47
N THR A 12 6.80 -31.88 52.11
CA THR A 12 6.84 -32.73 50.89
C THR A 12 6.69 -34.23 51.28
N PRO A 13 6.86 -35.23 50.38
CA PRO A 13 6.25 -35.49 49.06
C PRO A 13 5.58 -36.89 48.98
N SER A 14 5.00 -37.28 47.83
CA SER A 14 4.66 -38.69 47.54
C SER A 14 4.86 -39.07 46.05
N ARG A 15 5.14 -40.35 45.77
CA ARG A 15 5.48 -40.92 44.45
C ARG A 15 4.46 -41.98 43.99
N ALA A 16 4.14 -41.99 42.69
CA ALA A 16 3.82 -43.18 41.86
C ALA A 16 3.85 -42.76 40.37
N THR A 17 4.79 -43.18 39.51
CA THR A 17 4.84 -44.42 38.69
C THR A 17 3.57 -44.74 37.89
N GLY A 18 3.65 -44.68 36.54
CA GLY A 18 2.58 -45.11 35.62
C GLY A 18 2.91 -44.97 34.11
N CYS A 19 3.32 -46.08 33.50
CA CYS A 19 3.62 -46.40 32.08
C CYS A 19 3.21 -45.50 30.88
N CYS A 20 4.07 -45.55 29.86
CA CYS A 20 3.73 -45.33 28.44
C CYS A 20 2.71 -46.37 27.91
N ALA A 21 1.94 -46.03 26.86
CA ALA A 21 2.08 -46.60 25.49
C ALA A 21 0.85 -46.39 24.57
N CYS A 22 1.13 -46.42 23.26
CA CYS A 22 0.24 -46.84 22.14
C CYS A 22 -1.00 -46.00 21.75
N CYS A 23 -0.91 -45.39 20.56
CA CYS A 23 -1.93 -45.56 19.51
C CYS A 23 -1.28 -46.14 18.25
N THR A 24 -2.02 -46.97 17.51
CA THR A 24 -1.47 -47.98 16.58
C THR A 24 -1.85 -47.76 15.12
N CYS A 25 -0.89 -47.88 14.20
CA CYS A 25 -1.16 -48.11 12.77
C CYS A 25 -1.59 -49.57 12.49
N PRO A 26 -2.52 -49.82 11.55
CA PRO A 26 -2.78 -51.14 11.01
C PRO A 26 -1.70 -51.59 10.01
N ARG A 27 -1.29 -52.86 10.14
CA ARG A 27 -0.54 -53.71 9.19
C ARG A 27 -1.52 -54.23 8.08
N ARG A 28 -1.14 -54.86 6.94
CA ARG A 28 0.14 -55.35 6.34
C ARG A 28 -0.07 -55.72 4.85
N GLN A 29 1.02 -55.64 4.06
CA GLN A 29 1.49 -56.59 3.00
C GLN A 29 0.51 -57.33 2.04
N GLY A 30 0.79 -57.30 0.72
CA GLY A 30 0.41 -58.40 -0.18
C GLY A 30 0.55 -58.24 -1.71
N ARG A 31 1.70 -58.66 -2.28
CA ARG A 31 1.90 -59.22 -3.66
C ARG A 31 1.71 -58.36 -4.93
N THR A 32 2.72 -58.44 -5.80
CA THR A 32 2.77 -58.24 -7.27
C THR A 32 2.12 -59.45 -8.01
N PRO A 33 1.74 -59.40 -9.33
CA PRO A 33 2.51 -58.82 -10.44
C PRO A 33 1.79 -58.19 -11.67
N SER A 34 2.62 -57.60 -12.55
CA SER A 34 2.49 -57.41 -14.01
C SER A 34 1.21 -56.79 -14.63
N SER A 35 1.36 -55.59 -15.23
CA SER A 35 1.19 -55.38 -16.69
C SER A 35 1.47 -53.92 -17.11
N ARG A 36 2.17 -53.72 -18.24
CA ARG A 36 2.09 -52.54 -19.12
C ARG A 36 0.97 -52.80 -20.16
N PRO A 37 0.42 -51.82 -20.92
CA PRO A 37 0.88 -50.44 -21.21
C PRO A 37 -0.19 -49.38 -20.78
N SER A 38 -0.25 -48.09 -21.20
CA SER A 38 0.46 -47.36 -22.27
C SER A 38 0.60 -45.85 -22.02
N GLY A 39 1.68 -45.27 -22.56
CA GLY A 39 1.76 -44.00 -23.30
C GLY A 39 0.90 -42.77 -22.94
N CYS A 40 1.58 -41.67 -22.60
CA CYS A 40 1.27 -40.37 -23.17
C CYS A 40 2.55 -39.52 -23.30
N ARG A 41 2.60 -38.59 -24.27
CA ARG A 41 3.83 -37.89 -24.70
C ARG A 41 4.00 -36.53 -24.04
N CYS A 42 5.21 -36.21 -23.56
CA CYS A 42 5.64 -34.83 -23.38
C CYS A 42 6.15 -34.25 -24.71
N PRO A 43 5.71 -33.06 -25.14
CA PRO A 43 6.38 -32.30 -26.18
C PRO A 43 7.47 -31.40 -25.57
N ARG A 44 8.74 -31.78 -25.74
CA ARG A 44 9.82 -30.79 -25.76
C ARG A 44 9.66 -29.95 -27.03
N ARG A 45 9.77 -28.62 -26.95
CA ARG A 45 10.10 -27.78 -28.12
C ARG A 45 11.48 -27.16 -27.91
N GLY A 46 12.31 -27.25 -28.95
CA GLY A 46 13.69 -26.75 -28.95
C GLY A 46 13.78 -25.29 -29.38
N ALA A 47 15.02 -24.80 -29.40
CA ALA A 47 15.35 -23.41 -29.68
C ALA A 47 15.46 -23.08 -31.19
N GLU A 48 15.20 -21.80 -31.49
CA GLU A 48 15.83 -20.99 -32.56
C GLU A 48 15.60 -21.35 -34.05
N PRO A 49 15.82 -20.40 -35.01
CA PRO A 49 16.65 -19.18 -34.92
C PRO A 49 16.04 -17.84 -35.37
N HIS A 50 16.82 -16.79 -35.12
CA HIS A 50 16.73 -15.45 -35.72
C HIS A 50 16.73 -15.46 -37.26
N PRO A 51 16.22 -14.38 -37.87
CA PRO A 51 17.00 -13.72 -38.92
C PRO A 51 17.30 -12.26 -38.56
N ALA A 52 18.45 -11.79 -39.04
CA ALA A 52 18.81 -10.38 -39.07
C ALA A 52 18.79 -9.87 -40.52
N ASP A 53 19.01 -8.56 -40.63
CA ASP A 53 19.42 -7.82 -41.82
C ASP A 53 18.34 -7.25 -42.76
N ARG A 54 18.19 -5.91 -42.67
CA ARG A 54 18.06 -5.05 -43.85
C ARG A 54 18.57 -3.63 -43.59
N ALA A 55 19.78 -3.37 -44.09
CA ALA A 55 20.25 -2.13 -44.71
C ALA A 55 20.33 -0.83 -43.86
N ARG A 56 21.58 -0.39 -43.62
CA ARG A 56 21.97 1.01 -43.36
C ARG A 56 22.50 1.68 -44.64
N ARG A 57 22.28 3.00 -44.80
CA ARG A 57 23.19 4.07 -45.34
C ARG A 57 22.45 5.13 -46.18
N PRO A 58 23.00 6.37 -46.37
CA PRO A 58 23.89 7.14 -45.50
C PRO A 58 23.51 8.65 -45.36
N LEU A 59 24.29 9.40 -44.56
CA LEU A 59 24.20 10.85 -44.31
C LEU A 59 24.93 11.72 -45.36
N ARG A 60 24.44 12.98 -45.57
CA ARG A 60 25.15 14.27 -45.82
C ARG A 60 24.17 15.29 -46.48
N GLY A 61 24.18 16.61 -46.22
CA GLY A 61 24.93 17.40 -45.23
C GLY A 61 24.66 18.93 -45.31
N SER A 62 24.94 19.64 -44.21
CA SER A 62 25.50 21.01 -44.09
C SER A 62 24.99 22.23 -44.92
N GLY A 63 24.16 23.07 -44.28
CA GLY A 63 24.26 24.56 -44.19
C GLY A 63 23.85 25.45 -45.39
N PRO A 64 23.85 26.82 -45.26
CA PRO A 64 23.97 27.65 -44.04
C PRO A 64 22.95 28.83 -43.90
N VAL A 65 22.89 29.41 -42.69
CA VAL A 65 22.64 30.83 -42.28
C VAL A 65 21.76 31.79 -43.13
N GLY A 66 20.80 32.45 -42.46
CA GLY A 66 20.21 33.73 -42.90
C GLY A 66 19.39 34.45 -41.82
N VAL A 67 19.78 35.66 -41.41
CA VAL A 67 19.05 36.55 -40.49
C VAL A 67 18.85 37.91 -41.18
N PRO A 68 17.65 38.51 -41.06
CA PRO A 68 17.51 39.95 -40.85
C PRO A 68 16.63 40.23 -39.61
N THR A 69 17.01 41.10 -38.66
CA THR A 69 16.68 42.54 -38.65
C THR A 69 15.26 42.82 -39.21
N GLY A 70 14.22 43.17 -38.45
CA GLY A 70 14.17 43.91 -37.20
C GLY A 70 13.53 45.27 -37.50
N ASP A 71 12.44 45.63 -36.81
CA ASP A 71 11.96 47.02 -36.75
C ASP A 71 10.97 47.24 -35.59
N VAL A 72 10.97 48.47 -35.06
CA VAL A 72 10.18 48.90 -33.90
C VAL A 72 9.07 49.83 -34.35
N LEU A 73 7.82 49.56 -34.00
CA LEU A 73 6.73 50.55 -34.04
C LEU A 73 5.57 50.16 -33.10
N HIS A 74 5.40 50.92 -32.02
CA HIS A 74 4.11 51.07 -31.36
C HIS A 74 3.22 51.99 -32.21
N PRO A 75 1.90 51.76 -32.23
CA PRO A 75 1.08 52.69 -31.45
C PRO A 75 -0.05 52.05 -30.63
N SER A 76 -0.46 52.82 -29.64
CA SER A 76 -1.61 52.68 -28.74
C SER A 76 -2.88 52.04 -29.33
N GLY A 77 -3.38 51.02 -28.62
CA GLY A 77 -4.77 50.57 -28.67
C GLY A 77 -5.08 49.76 -27.41
N THR A 78 -6.13 50.12 -26.66
CA THR A 78 -6.57 49.39 -25.45
C THR A 78 -7.56 48.28 -25.81
N PRO A 79 -7.31 47.02 -25.40
CA PRO A 79 -8.36 46.01 -25.28
C PRO A 79 -8.53 45.56 -23.83
N GLY A 80 -9.78 45.50 -23.36
CA GLY A 80 -10.09 44.97 -22.04
C GLY A 80 -9.75 43.48 -21.96
N THR A 81 -8.85 43.10 -21.05
CA THR A 81 -8.49 41.71 -20.81
C THR A 81 -9.60 40.98 -20.06
N ARG A 82 -10.51 40.35 -20.82
CA ARG A 82 -11.08 39.09 -20.36
C ARG A 82 -9.91 38.13 -20.23
N GLY A 83 -9.52 37.82 -18.99
CA GLY A 83 -8.53 36.79 -18.73
C GLY A 83 -9.01 35.47 -19.33
N SER A 84 -8.29 34.98 -20.33
CA SER A 84 -8.44 33.61 -20.80
C SER A 84 -8.05 32.70 -19.64
N MET A 85 -9.03 32.22 -18.88
CA MET A 85 -8.85 31.02 -18.06
C MET A 85 -8.48 29.90 -19.03
N SER A 86 -7.20 29.54 -19.04
CA SER A 86 -6.77 28.28 -19.60
C SER A 86 -7.48 27.18 -18.83
N ASP A 87 -8.39 26.47 -19.52
CA ASP A 87 -9.14 25.32 -19.00
C ASP A 87 -8.20 24.09 -18.88
N GLU A 88 -7.06 24.29 -18.22
CA GLU A 88 -6.18 23.22 -17.79
C GLU A 88 -6.89 22.50 -16.64
N THR A 89 -7.56 21.41 -17.00
CA THR A 89 -8.04 20.42 -16.04
C THR A 89 -6.88 20.09 -15.09
N PRO A 90 -7.02 20.32 -13.76
CA PRO A 90 -5.92 20.10 -12.83
C PRO A 90 -5.40 18.66 -12.95
N PRO A 91 -4.07 18.45 -12.89
CA PRO A 91 -3.50 17.11 -13.05
C PRO A 91 -4.09 16.17 -12.01
N ASP A 92 -4.62 15.02 -12.45
CA ASP A 92 -5.31 14.04 -11.58
C ASP A 92 -4.42 13.56 -10.41
N PHE A 93 -3.10 13.59 -10.61
CA PHE A 93 -2.08 13.33 -9.60
C PHE A 93 -1.43 14.65 -9.19
N ALA A 94 -1.72 15.09 -7.96
CA ALA A 94 -1.16 16.32 -7.39
C ALA A 94 0.38 16.25 -7.22
N PRO A 95 1.09 17.40 -7.30
CA PRO A 95 2.55 17.46 -7.15
C PRO A 95 3.04 17.32 -5.70
N ASP A 96 2.19 17.65 -4.72
CA ASP A 96 2.49 17.62 -3.29
C ASP A 96 1.25 17.28 -2.44
N TYR A 97 1.47 17.05 -1.14
CA TYR A 97 0.40 16.71 -0.19
C TYR A 97 -0.63 17.83 -0.01
N ALA A 98 -0.19 19.09 0.08
CA ALA A 98 -1.07 20.23 0.33
C ALA A 98 -2.08 20.38 -0.82
N ARG A 99 -1.61 20.24 -2.06
CA ARG A 99 -2.46 20.23 -3.26
C ARG A 99 -3.36 18.99 -3.30
N ALA A 100 -2.84 17.80 -3.00
CA ALA A 100 -3.64 16.56 -2.96
C ALA A 100 -4.82 16.66 -1.97
N ARG A 101 -4.54 17.19 -0.77
CA ARG A 101 -5.53 17.43 0.28
C ARG A 101 -6.56 18.48 -0.15
N ALA A 102 -6.10 19.60 -0.70
CA ALA A 102 -6.99 20.67 -1.17
C ALA A 102 -7.94 20.21 -2.30
N ASP A 103 -7.42 19.47 -3.29
CA ASP A 103 -8.23 18.91 -4.38
C ASP A 103 -9.27 17.89 -3.87
N PHE A 104 -8.90 17.04 -2.90
CA PHE A 104 -9.81 16.09 -2.26
C PHE A 104 -10.92 16.80 -1.48
N LEU A 105 -10.58 17.76 -0.61
CA LEU A 105 -11.54 18.50 0.22
C LEU A 105 -12.53 19.30 -0.64
N ALA A 106 -12.04 19.96 -1.70
CA ALA A 106 -12.89 20.68 -2.65
C ALA A 106 -13.88 19.74 -3.35
N ALA A 107 -13.38 18.64 -3.94
CA ALA A 107 -14.23 17.66 -4.62
C ALA A 107 -15.23 16.96 -3.68
N ALA A 108 -14.86 16.76 -2.41
CA ALA A 108 -15.74 16.18 -1.40
C ALA A 108 -16.86 17.15 -1.00
N GLN A 109 -16.54 18.44 -0.85
CA GLN A 109 -17.53 19.50 -0.60
C GLN A 109 -18.49 19.66 -1.80
N GLU A 110 -17.98 19.66 -3.03
CA GLU A 110 -18.78 19.69 -4.27
C GLU A 110 -19.70 18.47 -4.41
N ALA A 111 -19.23 17.28 -4.01
CA ALA A 111 -20.05 16.07 -3.98
C ALA A 111 -21.17 16.12 -2.93
N GLY A 112 -21.08 17.02 -1.94
CA GLY A 112 -21.99 17.12 -0.79
C GLY A 112 -21.65 16.15 0.35
N ALA A 113 -20.39 15.75 0.47
CA ALA A 113 -19.94 14.82 1.50
C ALA A 113 -19.90 15.48 2.89
N ARG A 114 -20.21 14.70 3.93
CA ARG A 114 -19.96 15.08 5.32
C ARG A 114 -18.48 14.90 5.60
N LEU A 115 -17.78 16.01 5.81
CA LEU A 115 -16.35 16.06 6.07
C LEU A 115 -16.03 15.95 7.57
N ARG A 116 -14.91 15.28 7.90
CA ARG A 116 -14.24 15.38 9.21
C ARG A 116 -12.73 15.40 9.01
N THR A 117 -12.04 16.15 9.85
CA THR A 117 -10.58 16.33 9.81
C THR A 117 -9.97 15.93 11.15
N PHE A 118 -8.90 15.13 11.12
CA PHE A 118 -8.13 14.73 12.28
C PHE A 118 -6.69 15.24 12.11
N VAL A 119 -6.35 16.33 12.79
CA VAL A 119 -5.03 16.99 12.68
C VAL A 119 -3.96 16.20 13.45
N LEU A 120 -2.81 15.96 12.82
CA LEU A 120 -1.63 15.37 13.44
C LEU A 120 -0.99 16.39 14.40
N PRO A 121 -1.04 16.17 15.73
CA PRO A 121 -0.57 17.15 16.71
C PRO A 121 0.96 17.27 16.66
N GLY A 122 1.49 18.48 16.85
CA GLY A 122 2.94 18.74 16.94
C GLY A 122 3.70 18.76 15.61
N HIS A 123 3.11 18.31 14.51
CA HIS A 123 3.77 18.26 13.19
C HIS A 123 3.16 19.23 12.18
N ARG A 124 3.94 19.55 11.14
CA ARG A 124 3.58 20.37 9.98
C ARG A 124 4.22 19.77 8.72
N GLY A 125 3.72 20.12 7.54
CA GLY A 125 4.33 19.73 6.27
C GLY A 125 5.66 20.47 6.02
N PRO A 126 6.43 20.06 5.00
CA PRO A 126 7.64 20.77 4.57
C PRO A 126 7.42 22.24 4.21
N ASP A 127 6.19 22.59 3.82
CA ASP A 127 5.68 23.92 3.50
C ASP A 127 5.18 24.71 4.73
N GLY A 128 5.22 24.10 5.92
CA GLY A 128 4.60 24.63 7.14
C GLY A 128 3.08 24.38 7.24
N GLY A 129 2.50 23.64 6.29
CA GLY A 129 1.07 23.35 6.22
C GLY A 129 0.57 22.39 7.29
N GLU A 130 -0.75 22.34 7.48
CA GLU A 130 -1.40 21.40 8.40
C GLU A 130 -1.40 19.97 7.83
N LEU A 131 -0.93 19.02 8.62
CA LEU A 131 -1.01 17.58 8.35
C LEU A 131 -2.24 17.00 9.04
N ALA A 132 -3.11 16.32 8.29
CA ALA A 132 -4.32 15.71 8.81
C ALA A 132 -4.75 14.47 8.00
N VAL A 133 -5.47 13.57 8.67
CA VAL A 133 -6.33 12.57 8.01
C VAL A 133 -7.69 13.22 7.80
N ASP A 134 -8.19 13.23 6.57
CA ASP A 134 -9.52 13.74 6.25
C ASP A 134 -10.45 12.58 5.88
N THR A 135 -11.72 12.69 6.24
CA THR A 135 -12.75 11.74 5.81
C THR A 135 -13.87 12.45 5.07
N ALA A 136 -14.34 11.84 3.99
CA ALA A 136 -15.50 12.29 3.23
C ALA A 136 -16.56 11.18 3.22
N TYR A 137 -17.72 11.42 3.82
CA TYR A 137 -18.82 10.47 3.88
C TYR A 137 -20.01 10.90 3.01
N LEU A 138 -20.51 10.01 2.17
CA LEU A 138 -21.72 10.17 1.36
C LEU A 138 -22.75 9.09 1.73
N GLY A 139 -24.04 9.46 1.81
CA GLY A 139 -25.15 8.52 2.06
C GLY A 139 -25.90 8.72 3.40
N PRO A 140 -26.69 7.73 3.85
CA PRO A 140 -27.52 7.83 5.05
C PRO A 140 -26.69 7.88 6.35
N PRO A 141 -27.25 8.31 7.50
CA PRO A 141 -26.53 8.32 8.78
C PRO A 141 -26.26 6.93 9.38
N GLY A 142 -27.02 5.91 9.00
CA GLY A 142 -26.81 4.51 9.41
C GLY A 142 -26.95 3.60 8.20
N PRO A 143 -25.89 3.40 7.39
CA PRO A 143 -25.93 2.54 6.22
C PRO A 143 -25.98 1.07 6.63
N ALA A 144 -26.75 0.24 5.93
CA ALA A 144 -26.63 -1.21 6.04
C ALA A 144 -25.44 -1.74 5.22
N LYS A 145 -25.12 -1.06 4.11
CA LYS A 145 -24.06 -1.40 3.15
C LYS A 145 -23.08 -0.22 3.06
N LEU A 146 -21.78 -0.46 3.22
CA LEU A 146 -20.78 0.61 3.22
C LEU A 146 -19.58 0.25 2.35
N LEU A 147 -19.27 1.09 1.36
CA LEU A 147 -17.97 1.08 0.70
C LEU A 147 -17.01 1.97 1.48
N VAL A 148 -15.86 1.43 1.86
CA VAL A 148 -14.76 2.16 2.49
C VAL A 148 -13.55 2.11 1.55
N THR A 149 -12.94 3.27 1.30
CA THR A 149 -11.61 3.33 0.67
C THR A 149 -10.64 4.10 1.56
N VAL A 150 -9.40 3.64 1.59
CA VAL A 150 -8.30 4.29 2.32
C VAL A 150 -7.20 4.63 1.34
N SER A 151 -6.64 5.84 1.45
CA SER A 151 -5.42 6.24 0.75
C SER A 151 -4.34 6.64 1.73
N GLY A 152 -3.09 6.47 1.31
CA GLY A 152 -1.94 6.94 2.09
C GLY A 152 -1.70 6.16 3.37
N THR A 153 -2.12 4.90 3.49
CA THR A 153 -1.69 3.99 4.59
C THR A 153 -0.16 3.92 4.63
N HIS A 154 0.45 3.74 3.46
CA HIS A 154 1.82 4.14 3.22
C HIS A 154 1.82 5.56 2.65
N GLY A 155 2.59 6.48 3.23
CA GLY A 155 2.41 7.92 2.98
C GLY A 155 2.56 8.35 1.52
N ILE A 156 3.70 8.04 0.89
CA ILE A 156 4.01 8.34 -0.51
C ILE A 156 3.00 7.74 -1.51
N GLU A 157 2.36 6.63 -1.17
CA GLU A 157 1.34 5.97 -2.00
C GLU A 157 0.01 6.73 -1.97
N GLY A 158 -0.12 7.68 -1.03
CA GLY A 158 -1.20 8.66 -0.94
C GLY A 158 -1.38 9.49 -2.22
N PHE A 159 -0.34 9.75 -3.02
CA PHE A 159 -0.50 10.43 -4.31
C PHE A 159 -1.43 9.64 -5.25
N CYS A 160 -1.20 8.33 -5.34
CA CYS A 160 -2.02 7.42 -6.14
C CYS A 160 -3.42 7.26 -5.55
N GLY A 161 -3.53 6.95 -4.26
CA GLY A 161 -4.83 6.75 -3.62
C GLY A 161 -5.70 8.02 -3.62
N SER A 162 -5.10 9.20 -3.41
CA SER A 162 -5.75 10.51 -3.51
C SER A 162 -6.26 10.79 -4.92
N ALA A 163 -5.48 10.47 -5.96
CA ALA A 163 -5.91 10.60 -7.35
C ALA A 163 -7.14 9.72 -7.63
N CYS A 164 -7.10 8.45 -7.24
CA CYS A 164 -8.23 7.52 -7.39
C CYS A 164 -9.49 7.99 -6.65
N GLN A 165 -9.36 8.42 -5.38
CA GLN A 165 -10.49 8.94 -4.59
C GLN A 165 -11.06 10.24 -5.19
N THR A 166 -10.19 11.21 -5.49
CA THR A 166 -10.61 12.55 -5.94
C THR A 166 -11.18 12.51 -7.35
N ARG A 167 -10.50 11.84 -8.28
CA ARG A 167 -10.92 11.79 -9.69
C ARG A 167 -12.12 10.89 -9.88
N ILE A 168 -12.03 9.62 -9.46
CA ILE A 168 -13.04 8.61 -9.79
C ILE A 168 -14.24 8.67 -8.84
N LEU A 169 -13.99 8.63 -7.52
CA LEU A 169 -15.08 8.52 -6.55
C LEU A 169 -15.83 9.84 -6.37
N LEU A 170 -15.10 10.97 -6.31
CA LEU A 170 -15.70 12.30 -6.12
C LEU A 170 -16.05 13.00 -7.45
N ARG A 171 -15.06 13.38 -8.28
CA ARG A 171 -15.29 14.21 -9.48
C ARG A 171 -16.10 13.50 -10.58
N GLU A 172 -15.87 12.22 -10.85
CA GLU A 172 -16.72 11.42 -11.76
C GLU A 172 -18.04 10.95 -11.12
N GLY A 173 -18.27 11.29 -9.84
CA GLY A 173 -19.52 10.99 -9.14
C GLY A 173 -19.77 9.52 -8.82
N VAL A 174 -18.78 8.63 -8.96
CA VAL A 174 -18.97 7.17 -8.75
C VAL A 174 -19.44 6.88 -7.31
N ALA A 175 -18.90 7.57 -6.30
CA ALA A 175 -19.37 7.41 -4.93
C ALA A 175 -20.81 7.90 -4.76
N LYS A 176 -21.16 9.04 -5.36
CA LYS A 176 -22.53 9.60 -5.30
C LYS A 176 -23.54 8.68 -5.97
N ALA A 177 -23.20 8.11 -7.13
CA ALA A 177 -24.03 7.14 -7.85
C ALA A 177 -24.18 5.79 -7.09
N ALA A 178 -23.20 5.42 -6.26
CA ALA A 178 -23.27 4.24 -5.40
C ALA A 178 -24.15 4.43 -4.14
N THR A 179 -24.39 5.68 -3.71
CA THR A 179 -25.23 5.93 -2.54
C THR A 179 -26.70 5.68 -2.79
N GLY A 180 -27.40 5.22 -1.76
CA GLY A 180 -28.83 4.94 -1.81
C GLY A 180 -29.46 4.95 -0.41
N PRO A 181 -30.73 4.54 -0.26
CA PRO A 181 -31.43 4.57 1.03
C PRO A 181 -30.72 3.82 2.16
N THR A 182 -29.94 2.78 1.82
CA THR A 182 -29.22 1.91 2.76
C THR A 182 -27.72 1.82 2.49
N THR A 183 -27.20 2.50 1.46
CA THR A 183 -25.80 2.39 1.02
C THR A 183 -25.05 3.70 1.22
N GLY A 184 -23.95 3.63 1.96
CA GLY A 184 -23.00 4.73 2.16
C GLY A 184 -21.67 4.50 1.45
N VAL A 185 -20.90 5.58 1.28
CA VAL A 185 -19.50 5.54 0.85
C VAL A 185 -18.68 6.42 1.78
N LEU A 186 -17.60 5.86 2.34
CA LEU A 186 -16.65 6.53 3.21
C LEU A 186 -15.26 6.52 2.55
N LEU A 187 -14.72 7.71 2.32
CA LEU A 187 -13.34 7.89 1.86
C LEU A 187 -12.50 8.35 3.04
N VAL A 188 -11.41 7.64 3.34
CA VAL A 188 -10.36 8.07 4.27
C VAL A 188 -9.17 8.51 3.43
N HIS A 189 -8.78 9.78 3.55
CA HIS A 189 -7.73 10.41 2.76
C HIS A 189 -6.47 10.61 3.60
N GLY A 190 -5.34 10.19 3.05
CA GLY A 190 -4.01 10.45 3.62
C GLY A 190 -3.82 9.92 5.03
N LEU A 191 -4.12 8.63 5.28
CA LEU A 191 -4.05 8.02 6.63
C LEU A 191 -2.70 8.23 7.34
N ASN A 192 -1.60 8.27 6.60
CA ASN A 192 -0.28 8.73 7.03
C ASN A 192 0.03 10.10 6.39
N PRO A 193 -0.44 11.23 6.96
CA PRO A 193 -0.24 12.53 6.34
C PRO A 193 1.22 13.00 6.45
N TYR A 194 1.96 12.56 7.48
CA TYR A 194 3.39 12.83 7.60
C TYR A 194 4.18 12.20 6.45
N GLY A 195 4.04 10.88 6.25
CA GLY A 195 4.73 10.20 5.15
C GLY A 195 4.32 10.73 3.79
N PHE A 196 3.05 11.13 3.61
CA PHE A 196 2.57 11.71 2.37
C PHE A 196 3.26 13.06 2.08
N ALA A 197 3.33 13.97 3.06
CA ALA A 197 3.98 15.25 2.92
C ALA A 197 5.52 15.17 2.82
N TYR A 198 6.16 14.29 3.60
CA TYR A 198 7.62 14.11 3.63
C TYR A 198 8.14 13.09 2.61
N LEU A 199 7.31 12.63 1.68
CA LEU A 199 7.65 11.67 0.62
C LEU A 199 8.24 10.37 1.17
N ARG A 200 7.59 9.75 2.16
CA ARG A 200 8.01 8.52 2.84
C ARG A 200 6.90 7.47 2.83
N ARG A 201 7.29 6.20 2.92
CA ARG A 201 6.34 5.09 3.12
C ARG A 201 5.78 5.07 4.56
N VAL A 202 6.62 5.41 5.54
CA VAL A 202 6.37 5.35 6.99
C VAL A 202 5.91 6.68 7.61
N ASN A 203 5.43 6.68 8.86
CA ASN A 203 4.94 7.87 9.58
C ASN A 203 6.07 8.69 10.23
N GLU A 204 5.67 9.67 11.06
CA GLU A 204 6.54 10.51 11.90
C GLU A 204 7.52 9.72 12.79
N ASP A 205 7.12 8.54 13.28
CA ASP A 205 7.89 7.66 14.18
C ASP A 205 8.66 6.55 13.42
N ASN A 206 8.82 6.68 12.10
CA ASN A 206 9.38 5.64 11.21
C ASN A 206 8.54 4.34 11.16
N ILE A 207 7.27 4.37 11.59
CA ILE A 207 6.37 3.21 11.63
C ILE A 207 5.73 2.99 10.25
N ASP A 208 5.83 1.76 9.75
CA ASP A 208 5.00 1.20 8.69
C ASP A 208 3.61 0.89 9.26
N LEU A 209 2.62 1.74 8.93
CA LEU A 209 1.25 1.59 9.46
C LEU A 209 0.64 0.22 9.10
N ASN A 210 1.05 -0.37 7.98
CA ASN A 210 0.58 -1.67 7.51
C ASN A 210 1.25 -2.84 8.26
N ARG A 211 2.06 -2.54 9.28
CA ARG A 211 2.55 -3.48 10.32
C ARG A 211 2.13 -3.05 11.73
N ASN A 212 1.42 -1.93 11.92
CA ASN A 212 1.14 -1.39 13.25
C ASN A 212 -0.13 -1.97 13.91
N PHE A 213 -1.04 -2.61 13.17
CA PHE A 213 -2.30 -3.15 13.70
C PHE A 213 -2.14 -4.53 14.38
N VAL A 214 -1.09 -4.70 15.18
CA VAL A 214 -0.82 -5.92 15.99
C VAL A 214 -1.09 -5.70 17.48
N GLY A 215 -1.02 -6.78 18.26
CA GLY A 215 -0.95 -6.70 19.72
C GLY A 215 0.47 -6.39 20.19
N HIS A 216 0.76 -5.12 20.49
CA HIS A 216 2.10 -4.65 20.91
C HIS A 216 2.64 -5.24 22.22
N HIS A 217 1.82 -5.95 23.00
CA HIS A 217 2.29 -6.69 24.18
C HIS A 217 3.08 -7.97 23.83
N ALA A 218 2.91 -8.49 22.62
CA ALA A 218 3.62 -9.65 22.08
C ALA A 218 3.71 -9.55 20.54
N PRO A 219 4.46 -8.56 20.00
CA PRO A 219 4.54 -8.36 18.56
C PRO A 219 5.27 -9.52 17.87
N PRO A 220 4.95 -9.83 16.61
CA PRO A 220 5.62 -10.87 15.83
C PRO A 220 7.15 -10.69 15.79
N HIS A 221 7.90 -11.78 15.88
CA HIS A 221 9.34 -11.77 15.66
C HIS A 221 9.70 -12.10 14.20
N ASN A 222 10.77 -11.48 13.71
CA ASN A 222 11.29 -11.69 12.36
C ASN A 222 12.83 -11.72 12.43
N ASP A 223 13.39 -12.81 12.93
CA ASP A 223 14.85 -12.98 13.08
C ASP A 223 15.57 -12.94 11.71
N SER A 224 14.86 -13.23 10.61
CA SER A 224 15.37 -13.05 9.25
C SER A 224 15.63 -11.58 8.91
N TYR A 225 14.86 -10.65 9.47
CA TYR A 225 15.12 -9.21 9.33
C TYR A 225 16.41 -8.81 10.07
N ASP A 226 16.58 -9.30 11.31
CA ASP A 226 17.77 -9.02 12.13
C ASP A 226 19.07 -9.40 11.38
N ALA A 227 19.04 -10.49 10.60
CA ALA A 227 20.15 -10.97 9.77
C ALA A 227 20.42 -10.16 8.48
N VAL A 228 19.56 -9.20 8.12
CA VAL A 228 19.71 -8.33 6.93
C VAL A 228 19.73 -6.85 7.24
N HIS A 229 19.26 -6.43 8.41
CA HIS A 229 19.09 -5.02 8.81
C HIS A 229 20.31 -4.15 8.50
N GLY A 230 21.51 -4.53 8.95
CA GLY A 230 22.74 -3.75 8.75
C GLY A 230 23.18 -3.60 7.28
N THR A 231 22.64 -4.40 6.36
CA THR A 231 22.82 -4.22 4.91
C THR A 231 21.79 -3.26 4.31
N LEU A 232 20.57 -3.23 4.85
CA LEU A 232 19.49 -2.36 4.38
C LEU A 232 19.65 -0.92 4.88
N VAL A 233 20.02 -0.78 6.15
CA VAL A 233 20.20 0.49 6.85
C VAL A 233 21.53 0.44 7.61
N PRO A 234 22.67 0.71 6.95
CA PRO A 234 23.97 0.73 7.60
C PRO A 234 24.01 1.73 8.76
N ALA A 235 24.76 1.39 9.81
CA ALA A 235 24.79 2.16 11.05
C ALA A 235 25.70 3.42 11.00
N GLU A 236 26.66 3.46 10.06
CA GLU A 236 27.71 4.47 9.98
C GLU A 236 27.38 5.61 9.01
N GLY A 237 27.72 6.85 9.40
CA GLY A 237 27.33 8.08 8.72
C GLY A 237 28.28 8.53 7.61
N GLY A 238 28.48 7.69 6.58
CA GLY A 238 29.11 8.09 5.32
C GLY A 238 28.12 8.73 4.34
N GLU A 239 28.62 9.30 3.23
CA GLU A 239 27.77 9.72 2.10
C GLU A 239 27.00 8.51 1.54
N PHE A 240 25.79 8.76 1.01
CA PHE A 240 24.98 7.69 0.43
C PHE A 240 25.62 7.14 -0.86
N ALA A 241 26.10 5.89 -0.80
CA ALA A 241 26.70 5.19 -1.93
C ALA A 241 25.69 4.21 -2.58
N PRO A 242 24.90 4.65 -3.59
CA PRO A 242 23.88 3.80 -4.20
C PRO A 242 24.45 2.55 -4.86
N ASP A 243 25.61 2.64 -5.53
CA ASP A 243 26.25 1.52 -6.22
C ASP A 243 26.72 0.44 -5.24
N GLU A 244 27.27 0.84 -4.09
CA GLU A 244 27.68 -0.10 -3.03
C GLU A 244 26.46 -0.80 -2.43
N LEU A 245 25.40 -0.04 -2.15
CA LEU A 245 24.15 -0.60 -1.66
C LEU A 245 23.53 -1.59 -2.68
N VAL A 246 23.54 -1.28 -3.98
CA VAL A 246 23.07 -2.18 -5.04
C VAL A 246 23.91 -3.46 -5.11
N ALA A 247 25.24 -3.36 -4.96
CA ALA A 247 26.12 -4.52 -4.89
C ALA A 247 25.82 -5.40 -3.66
N ASN A 248 25.69 -4.77 -2.48
CA ASN A 248 25.39 -5.44 -1.22
C ASN A 248 24.01 -6.11 -1.24
N LEU A 249 22.97 -5.44 -1.75
CA LEU A 249 21.64 -6.02 -1.96
C LEU A 249 21.64 -7.17 -2.98
N THR A 250 22.51 -7.10 -3.99
CA THR A 250 22.66 -8.17 -4.99
C THR A 250 23.34 -9.41 -4.39
N ALA A 251 24.45 -9.25 -3.67
CA ALA A 251 25.10 -10.34 -2.93
C ALA A 251 24.16 -10.97 -1.89
N LEU A 252 23.33 -10.16 -1.23
CA LEU A 252 22.31 -10.62 -0.31
C LEU A 252 21.21 -11.44 -1.00
N ARG A 253 20.73 -10.98 -2.17
CA ARG A 253 19.74 -11.68 -3.01
C ARG A 253 20.28 -13.02 -3.53
N GLU A 254 21.55 -13.08 -3.91
CA GLU A 254 22.22 -14.31 -4.35
C GLU A 254 22.38 -15.30 -3.20
N ARG A 255 22.75 -14.83 -2.00
CA ARG A 255 22.93 -15.66 -0.80
C ARG A 255 21.63 -16.26 -0.26
N LEU A 256 20.54 -15.49 -0.24
CA LEU A 256 19.27 -15.92 0.36
C LEU A 256 18.28 -16.53 -0.66
N GLY A 257 18.37 -16.10 -1.92
CA GLY A 257 17.32 -16.24 -2.92
C GLY A 257 16.28 -15.12 -2.84
N PRO A 258 15.63 -14.74 -3.96
CA PRO A 258 14.77 -13.56 -4.04
C PRO A 258 13.55 -13.64 -3.11
N GLN A 259 12.89 -14.80 -3.03
CA GLN A 259 11.72 -15.00 -2.16
C GLN A 259 12.09 -14.83 -0.68
N ARG A 260 13.17 -15.47 -0.20
CA ARG A 260 13.58 -15.34 1.21
C ARG A 260 14.01 -13.93 1.57
N LEU A 261 14.66 -13.20 0.65
CA LEU A 261 14.98 -11.79 0.85
C LEU A 261 13.70 -10.94 0.94
N GLN A 262 12.75 -11.13 0.02
CA GLN A 262 11.46 -10.43 0.06
C GLN A 262 10.72 -10.72 1.38
N GLU A 263 10.67 -11.98 1.82
CA GLU A 263 10.05 -12.36 3.09
C GLU A 263 10.74 -11.73 4.30
N ALA A 264 12.08 -11.81 4.37
CA ALA A 264 12.86 -11.24 5.47
C ALA A 264 12.60 -9.75 5.64
N VAL A 265 12.57 -9.00 4.52
CA VAL A 265 12.35 -7.55 4.51
C VAL A 265 10.89 -7.19 4.78
N THR A 266 9.94 -7.80 4.08
CA THR A 266 8.57 -7.28 3.97
C THR A 266 7.60 -7.80 5.05
N ARG A 267 7.88 -8.92 5.72
CA ARG A 267 7.01 -9.47 6.79
C ARG A 267 6.77 -8.50 7.96
N GLY A 268 7.63 -7.49 8.12
CA GLY A 268 7.61 -6.54 9.23
C GLY A 268 8.50 -6.97 10.39
N GLN A 269 8.86 -6.01 11.23
CA GLN A 269 9.77 -6.20 12.35
C GLN A 269 9.52 -5.14 13.45
N TYR A 270 9.99 -5.42 14.67
CA TYR A 270 9.67 -4.60 15.86
C TYR A 270 10.88 -4.40 16.78
N ARG A 271 12.10 -4.67 16.30
CA ARG A 271 13.35 -4.60 17.07
C ARG A 271 14.27 -3.46 16.65
N HIS A 272 14.20 -3.03 15.38
CA HIS A 272 15.03 -1.97 14.80
C HIS A 272 14.15 -0.76 14.48
N PRO A 273 14.02 0.24 15.38
CA PRO A 273 13.12 1.39 15.15
C PRO A 273 13.56 2.27 13.97
N ASP A 274 14.83 2.21 13.58
CA ASP A 274 15.46 2.81 12.41
C ASP A 274 15.33 1.95 11.13
N GLY A 275 14.87 0.71 11.25
CA GLY A 275 14.76 -0.24 10.14
C GLY A 275 13.51 -0.05 9.26
N LEU A 276 13.63 -0.48 8.00
CA LEU A 276 12.48 -0.67 7.11
C LEU A 276 11.41 -1.60 7.72
N PHE A 277 10.14 -1.39 7.35
CA PHE A 277 8.98 -2.19 7.79
C PHE A 277 8.83 -2.31 9.33
N TYR A 278 9.31 -1.31 10.07
CA TYR A 278 9.15 -1.24 11.52
C TYR A 278 7.68 -1.04 11.91
N GLY A 279 7.11 -1.93 12.73
CA GLY A 279 5.70 -1.88 13.15
C GLY A 279 5.40 -1.05 14.40
N GLY A 280 6.41 -0.41 15.02
CA GLY A 280 6.25 0.39 16.25
C GLY A 280 6.09 -0.45 17.53
N GLN A 281 6.29 0.19 18.69
CA GLN A 281 6.12 -0.45 20.01
C GLN A 281 4.74 -0.18 20.67
N ALA A 282 3.92 0.64 20.03
CA ALA A 282 2.57 0.98 20.47
C ALA A 282 1.69 1.34 19.25
N PRO A 283 0.36 1.45 19.40
CA PRO A 283 -0.49 2.02 18.37
C PRO A 283 0.00 3.40 17.95
N ALA A 284 0.20 3.62 16.65
CA ALA A 284 0.58 4.92 16.09
C ALA A 284 -0.59 5.93 16.19
N TRP A 285 -0.34 7.21 15.98
CA TRP A 285 -1.41 8.22 15.94
C TRP A 285 -2.43 7.89 14.84
N SER A 286 -1.99 7.60 13.62
CA SER A 286 -2.85 7.22 12.50
C SER A 286 -3.70 5.98 12.80
N ARG A 287 -3.15 5.00 13.54
CA ARG A 287 -3.92 3.83 13.97
C ARG A 287 -5.08 4.21 14.90
N ARG A 288 -4.85 5.06 15.91
CA ARG A 288 -5.92 5.54 16.82
C ARG A 288 -6.99 6.36 16.09
N VAL A 289 -6.58 7.18 15.13
CA VAL A 289 -7.50 7.92 14.25
C VAL A 289 -8.34 6.94 13.44
N PHE A 290 -7.73 5.95 12.81
CA PHE A 290 -8.45 4.95 12.03
C PHE A 290 -9.40 4.11 12.88
N GLU A 291 -8.99 3.65 14.06
CA GLU A 291 -9.85 2.95 15.03
C GLU A 291 -11.07 3.82 15.43
N THR A 292 -10.90 5.13 15.55
CA THR A 292 -11.98 6.10 15.79
C THR A 292 -12.92 6.20 14.57
N VAL A 293 -12.38 6.27 13.35
CA VAL A 293 -13.18 6.26 12.10
C VAL A 293 -13.96 4.95 11.94
N VAL A 294 -13.39 3.79 12.29
CA VAL A 294 -14.12 2.52 12.33
C VAL A 294 -15.27 2.59 13.34
N ALA A 295 -14.97 2.99 14.58
CA ALA A 295 -15.94 3.03 15.68
C ALA A 295 -17.09 4.05 15.49
N GLU A 296 -16.87 5.13 14.73
CA GLU A 296 -17.86 6.22 14.58
C GLU A 296 -18.50 6.29 13.18
N GLN A 297 -17.77 5.95 12.12
CA GLN A 297 -18.22 6.13 10.72
C GLN A 297 -18.45 4.82 9.96
N MET A 298 -18.06 3.67 10.54
CA MET A 298 -18.40 2.33 10.02
C MET A 298 -19.38 1.57 10.92
N ALA A 299 -19.68 2.09 12.11
CA ALA A 299 -20.56 1.45 13.07
C ALA A 299 -21.98 1.21 12.53
N GLY A 300 -22.53 0.04 12.84
CA GLY A 300 -23.88 -0.37 12.41
C GLY A 300 -23.97 -0.88 10.97
N ALA A 301 -22.93 -0.75 10.15
CA ALA A 301 -22.90 -1.34 8.82
C ALA A 301 -22.85 -2.88 8.91
N ALA A 302 -23.79 -3.55 8.23
CA ALA A 302 -23.90 -5.00 8.22
C ALA A 302 -23.07 -5.65 7.09
N HIS A 303 -22.79 -4.91 6.01
CA HIS A 303 -21.98 -5.37 4.89
C HIS A 303 -20.99 -4.28 4.45
N ILE A 304 -19.69 -4.54 4.59
CA ILE A 304 -18.61 -3.59 4.31
C ILE A 304 -17.74 -4.12 3.17
N GLY A 305 -17.58 -3.32 2.11
CA GLY A 305 -16.52 -3.48 1.13
C GLY A 305 -15.38 -2.55 1.49
N TYR A 306 -14.15 -3.06 1.64
CA TYR A 306 -13.00 -2.28 2.08
C TYR A 306 -11.85 -2.38 1.07
N ILE A 307 -11.29 -1.23 0.69
CA ILE A 307 -10.19 -1.14 -0.28
C ILE A 307 -9.11 -0.20 0.26
N ASP A 308 -7.93 -0.75 0.57
CA ASP A 308 -6.73 0.04 0.87
C ASP A 308 -5.91 0.24 -0.43
N LEU A 309 -5.62 1.50 -0.79
CA LEU A 309 -4.99 1.86 -2.06
C LEU A 309 -3.47 1.96 -1.91
N HIS A 310 -2.76 1.09 -2.62
CA HIS A 310 -1.31 0.88 -2.47
C HIS A 310 -0.57 0.90 -3.81
N THR A 311 0.74 1.14 -3.75
CA THR A 311 1.63 1.06 -4.92
C THR A 311 2.98 0.45 -4.56
N GLY A 312 3.66 -0.10 -5.57
CA GLY A 312 5.02 -0.61 -5.45
C GLY A 312 5.20 -2.06 -5.91
N LEU A 313 4.25 -2.95 -5.61
CA LEU A 313 4.38 -4.39 -5.89
C LEU A 313 3.56 -4.86 -7.10
N GLY A 314 4.01 -5.94 -7.73
CA GLY A 314 3.31 -6.59 -8.84
C GLY A 314 3.62 -6.01 -10.23
N GLU A 315 2.79 -6.37 -11.21
CA GLU A 315 2.96 -5.92 -12.59
C GLU A 315 2.63 -4.43 -12.75
N ARG A 316 3.42 -3.74 -13.58
CA ARG A 316 3.36 -2.29 -13.75
C ARG A 316 1.98 -1.81 -14.20
N GLY A 317 1.30 -1.05 -13.33
CA GLY A 317 -0.02 -0.46 -13.60
C GLY A 317 -1.20 -1.44 -13.55
N ALA A 318 -0.98 -2.73 -13.25
CA ALA A 318 -2.01 -3.76 -13.36
C ALA A 318 -3.14 -3.67 -12.31
N GLY A 319 -2.86 -3.12 -11.12
CA GLY A 319 -3.83 -3.01 -10.03
C GLY A 319 -4.35 -4.37 -9.56
N GLU A 320 -3.50 -5.08 -8.81
CA GLU A 320 -3.76 -6.40 -8.21
C GLU A 320 -4.71 -6.24 -7.01
N PRO A 321 -5.94 -6.80 -7.04
CA PRO A 321 -6.80 -6.89 -5.87
C PRO A 321 -6.34 -8.07 -5.00
N ILE A 322 -5.68 -7.78 -3.89
CA ILE A 322 -5.15 -8.77 -2.95
C ILE A 322 -6.13 -8.90 -1.79
N PHE A 323 -6.61 -10.11 -1.51
CA PHE A 323 -7.46 -10.37 -0.35
C PHE A 323 -6.75 -10.04 0.96
N ARG A 324 -7.43 -9.26 1.83
CA ARG A 324 -6.95 -8.87 3.16
C ARG A 324 -7.87 -9.28 4.30
N GLY A 325 -9.07 -9.77 3.98
CA GLY A 325 -9.82 -10.58 4.91
C GLY A 325 -11.28 -10.19 5.14
N GLY A 326 -11.75 -10.76 6.24
CA GLY A 326 -13.11 -10.81 6.74
C GLY A 326 -13.14 -12.02 7.67
N ARG A 327 -13.76 -11.89 8.85
CA ARG A 327 -13.76 -12.96 9.87
C ARG A 327 -14.80 -14.04 9.61
N ASP A 328 -15.73 -13.80 8.69
CA ASP A 328 -16.74 -14.79 8.29
C ASP A 328 -16.19 -15.80 7.26
N PRO A 329 -16.59 -17.08 7.30
CA PRO A 329 -16.06 -18.12 6.40
C PRO A 329 -16.28 -17.90 4.90
N ASP A 330 -17.23 -17.06 4.50
CA ASP A 330 -17.52 -16.76 3.08
C ASP A 330 -16.66 -15.60 2.55
N ALA A 331 -15.92 -14.86 3.39
CA ALA A 331 -15.24 -13.63 3.00
C ALA A 331 -14.33 -13.77 1.76
N HIS A 332 -13.53 -14.84 1.67
CA HIS A 332 -12.68 -15.08 0.49
C HIS A 332 -13.51 -15.44 -0.75
N GLN A 333 -14.53 -16.30 -0.61
CA GLN A 333 -15.40 -16.68 -1.72
C GLN A 333 -16.24 -15.49 -2.21
N ARG A 334 -16.65 -14.58 -1.32
CA ARG A 334 -17.34 -13.33 -1.64
C ARG A 334 -16.44 -12.35 -2.38
N ALA A 335 -15.21 -12.15 -1.91
CA ALA A 335 -14.20 -11.40 -2.66
C ALA A 335 -13.99 -12.01 -4.07
N ARG A 336 -13.96 -13.34 -4.18
CA ARG A 336 -13.84 -14.05 -5.46
C ARG A 336 -15.06 -13.80 -6.37
N ARG A 337 -16.27 -13.70 -5.82
CA ARG A 337 -17.48 -13.27 -6.56
C ARG A 337 -17.37 -11.84 -7.09
N TRP A 338 -16.78 -10.92 -6.31
CA TRP A 338 -16.69 -9.49 -6.67
C TRP A 338 -15.60 -9.20 -7.71
N TYR A 339 -14.39 -9.73 -7.50
CA TYR A 339 -13.19 -9.37 -8.27
C TYR A 339 -12.76 -10.44 -9.28
N GLY A 340 -13.38 -11.62 -9.26
CA GLY A 340 -13.18 -12.69 -10.24
C GLY A 340 -11.81 -13.36 -10.17
N GLU A 341 -11.31 -13.80 -11.34
CA GLU A 341 -10.02 -14.47 -11.46
C GLU A 341 -8.83 -13.57 -11.08
N ALA A 342 -8.99 -12.25 -11.15
CA ALA A 342 -7.97 -11.28 -10.78
C ALA A 342 -7.67 -11.22 -9.27
N LEU A 343 -8.54 -11.77 -8.41
CA LEU A 343 -8.29 -11.79 -6.95
C LEU A 343 -7.09 -12.69 -6.62
N THR A 344 -6.13 -12.15 -5.88
CA THR A 344 -5.00 -12.91 -5.32
C THR A 344 -5.10 -12.99 -3.80
N ALA A 345 -4.34 -13.90 -3.20
CA ALA A 345 -4.19 -14.01 -1.75
C ALA A 345 -2.72 -14.31 -1.42
N SER A 346 -2.16 -13.53 -0.49
CA SER A 346 -0.76 -13.70 -0.05
C SER A 346 -0.53 -15.07 0.59
N GLU A 347 -1.51 -15.53 1.36
CA GLU A 347 -1.54 -16.79 2.12
C GLU A 347 -1.58 -18.02 1.21
N GLU A 348 -2.16 -17.87 0.01
CA GLU A 348 -2.21 -18.91 -1.03
C GLU A 348 -0.98 -18.88 -1.96
N GLY A 349 -0.07 -17.91 -1.78
CA GLY A 349 1.09 -17.71 -2.65
C GLY A 349 0.74 -17.23 -4.07
N THR A 350 -0.48 -16.72 -4.28
CA THR A 350 -0.95 -16.23 -5.59
C THR A 350 -0.73 -14.74 -5.80
N SER A 351 -0.23 -14.02 -4.78
CA SER A 351 -0.02 -12.57 -4.80
C SER A 351 1.45 -12.17 -4.96
N SER A 352 1.70 -10.97 -5.51
CA SER A 352 3.01 -10.32 -5.44
C SER A 352 3.46 -9.93 -4.02
N SER A 353 2.50 -9.87 -3.09
CA SER A 353 2.70 -9.52 -1.68
C SER A 353 2.88 -10.77 -0.80
N THR A 354 3.93 -10.77 0.02
CA THR A 354 4.15 -11.75 1.10
C THR A 354 3.03 -11.70 2.16
N PRO A 355 2.68 -12.81 2.84
CA PRO A 355 1.81 -12.79 4.02
C PRO A 355 2.33 -11.84 5.10
N ILE A 356 1.45 -10.96 5.58
CA ILE A 356 1.74 -9.92 6.57
C ILE A 356 0.68 -9.91 7.67
N VAL A 357 1.05 -9.36 8.83
CA VAL A 357 0.12 -9.08 9.93
C VAL A 357 0.23 -7.61 10.32
N GLY A 358 -0.83 -7.07 10.93
CA GLY A 358 -0.87 -5.67 11.34
C GLY A 358 -1.30 -4.70 10.23
N ASN A 359 -2.08 -5.17 9.26
CA ASN A 359 -2.68 -4.34 8.21
C ASN A 359 -3.96 -3.61 8.70
N THR A 360 -4.33 -2.54 8.00
CA THR A 360 -5.50 -1.68 8.31
C THR A 360 -6.84 -2.44 8.34
N ALA A 361 -7.04 -3.43 7.46
CA ALA A 361 -8.25 -4.25 7.42
C ALA A 361 -8.47 -5.03 8.74
N THR A 362 -7.41 -5.26 9.52
CA THR A 362 -7.50 -5.84 10.87
C THR A 362 -8.34 -4.94 11.80
N ALA A 363 -8.09 -3.62 11.84
CA ALA A 363 -8.90 -2.72 12.66
C ALA A 363 -10.38 -2.67 12.24
N VAL A 364 -10.67 -2.81 10.95
CA VAL A 364 -12.06 -2.92 10.46
C VAL A 364 -12.68 -4.23 10.96
N ALA A 365 -12.00 -5.37 10.80
CA ALA A 365 -12.47 -6.67 11.28
C ALA A 365 -12.62 -6.74 12.81
N ASP A 366 -11.81 -5.99 13.54
CA ASP A 366 -11.80 -5.91 15.01
C ASP A 366 -12.89 -4.99 15.56
N GLY A 367 -13.15 -3.85 14.91
CA GLY A 367 -14.14 -2.86 15.35
C GLY A 367 -15.58 -3.11 14.87
N LEU A 368 -15.79 -4.03 13.93
CA LEU A 368 -17.13 -4.39 13.46
C LEU A 368 -17.89 -5.33 14.43
N GLY A 369 -19.20 -5.13 14.51
CA GLY A 369 -20.09 -5.93 15.37
C GLY A 369 -20.25 -7.37 14.88
N ALA A 370 -20.57 -8.27 15.81
CA ALA A 370 -20.82 -9.68 15.51
C ALA A 370 -21.92 -9.83 14.44
N GLY A 371 -21.61 -10.57 13.37
CA GLY A 371 -22.51 -10.78 12.23
C GLY A 371 -22.31 -9.81 11.05
N SER A 372 -21.48 -8.77 11.19
CA SER A 372 -21.08 -7.92 10.06
C SER A 372 -20.22 -8.71 9.06
N ARG A 373 -20.51 -8.56 7.76
CA ARG A 373 -19.74 -9.15 6.66
C ARG A 373 -18.70 -8.14 6.18
N LEU A 374 -17.44 -8.54 6.11
CA LEU A 374 -16.35 -7.71 5.58
C LEU A 374 -15.77 -8.37 4.32
N THR A 375 -15.62 -7.59 3.25
CA THR A 375 -14.90 -7.99 2.04
C THR A 375 -13.74 -7.01 1.85
N ALA A 376 -12.59 -7.30 2.47
CA ALA A 376 -11.43 -6.42 2.43
C ALA A 376 -10.39 -6.85 1.39
N ILE A 377 -9.93 -5.88 0.60
CA ILE A 377 -8.78 -6.01 -0.29
C ILE A 377 -7.76 -4.87 -0.08
N THR A 378 -6.51 -5.15 -0.40
CA THR A 378 -5.56 -4.14 -0.88
C THR A 378 -5.72 -4.06 -2.40
N LEU A 379 -5.76 -2.86 -2.98
CA LEU A 379 -5.58 -2.67 -4.42
C LEU A 379 -4.17 -2.13 -4.66
N GLU A 380 -3.29 -2.99 -5.17
CA GLU A 380 -1.85 -2.77 -5.30
C GLU A 380 -1.46 -2.47 -6.76
N PHE A 381 -0.94 -1.28 -7.04
CA PHE A 381 -0.47 -0.92 -8.38
C PHE A 381 1.06 -1.04 -8.48
N GLY A 382 1.55 -2.01 -9.24
CA GLY A 382 2.98 -2.17 -9.51
C GLY A 382 3.57 -0.99 -10.26
N THR A 383 4.85 -0.70 -10.01
CA THR A 383 5.53 0.52 -10.47
C THR A 383 6.88 0.20 -11.13
N GLN A 384 7.83 -0.27 -10.31
CA GLN A 384 9.21 -0.63 -10.65
C GLN A 384 9.52 -2.05 -10.16
N PRO A 385 10.58 -2.72 -10.65
CA PRO A 385 10.95 -4.03 -10.13
C PRO A 385 11.43 -3.93 -8.67
N GLY A 386 11.19 -5.01 -7.91
CA GLY A 386 11.44 -5.04 -6.45
C GLY A 386 12.83 -4.56 -5.98
N PRO A 387 13.95 -4.85 -6.67
CA PRO A 387 15.27 -4.32 -6.29
C PRO A 387 15.36 -2.79 -6.30
N GLN A 388 14.73 -2.13 -7.27
CA GLN A 388 14.68 -0.67 -7.36
C GLN A 388 13.80 -0.07 -6.27
N VAL A 389 12.65 -0.69 -5.98
CA VAL A 389 11.78 -0.30 -4.86
C VAL A 389 12.52 -0.45 -3.52
N LEU A 390 13.28 -1.53 -3.34
CA LEU A 390 14.09 -1.74 -2.13
C LEU A 390 15.22 -0.70 -2.01
N LEU A 391 15.93 -0.39 -3.10
CA LEU A 391 16.93 0.68 -3.13
C LEU A 391 16.32 2.04 -2.72
N ALA A 392 15.15 2.39 -3.25
CA ALA A 392 14.45 3.63 -2.92
C ALA A 392 14.03 3.70 -1.44
N LEU A 393 13.61 2.57 -0.85
CA LEU A 393 13.29 2.47 0.58
C LEU A 393 14.52 2.64 1.46
N CYS A 394 15.64 2.00 1.11
CA CYS A 394 16.91 2.16 1.82
C CYS A 394 17.44 3.60 1.72
N ALA A 395 17.31 4.25 0.56
CA ALA A 395 17.65 5.66 0.37
C ALA A 395 16.82 6.60 1.25
N ASP A 396 15.50 6.39 1.37
CA ASP A 396 14.65 7.16 2.28
C ASP A 396 15.02 6.97 3.75
N ALA A 397 15.29 5.73 4.17
CA ALA A 397 15.72 5.44 5.54
C ALA A 397 17.06 6.09 5.87
N TRP A 398 18.03 6.03 4.94
CA TRP A 398 19.31 6.73 5.10
C TRP A 398 19.12 8.26 5.19
N LEU A 399 18.30 8.86 4.32
CA LEU A 399 18.05 10.31 4.31
C LEU A 399 17.50 10.80 5.66
N HIS A 400 16.45 10.16 6.17
CA HIS A 400 15.78 10.56 7.41
C HIS A 400 16.54 10.17 8.69
N ARG A 401 17.59 9.33 8.57
CA ARG A 401 18.55 9.03 9.64
C ARG A 401 19.65 10.09 9.75
N HIS A 402 20.07 10.68 8.63
CA HIS A 402 21.25 11.56 8.57
C HIS A 402 20.94 13.05 8.40
N HIS A 403 19.71 13.40 8.01
CA HIS A 403 19.29 14.80 7.79
C HIS A 403 18.00 15.13 8.52
N ALA A 404 17.81 16.40 8.87
CA ALA A 404 16.54 16.87 9.42
C ALA A 404 15.42 16.67 8.37
N PRO A 405 14.15 16.37 8.75
CA PRO A 405 13.10 16.04 7.79
C PRO A 405 12.88 17.07 6.67
N ALA A 406 13.04 18.37 6.98
CA ALA A 406 12.94 19.46 6.03
C ALA A 406 14.13 19.55 5.04
N GLU A 407 15.28 18.97 5.37
CA GLU A 407 16.43 18.81 4.47
C GLU A 407 16.29 17.51 3.66
N ALA A 408 15.98 16.41 4.34
CA ALA A 408 15.77 15.09 3.75
C ALA A 408 14.71 15.10 2.63
N VAL A 409 13.65 15.90 2.75
CA VAL A 409 12.60 16.03 1.72
C VAL A 409 13.01 16.88 0.50
N ARG A 410 14.08 17.68 0.63
CA ARG A 410 14.63 18.51 -0.46
C ARG A 410 15.82 17.86 -1.19
N SER A 411 16.24 16.67 -0.78
CA SER A 411 17.31 15.92 -1.46
C SER A 411 16.83 15.33 -2.78
N ASP A 412 17.66 15.38 -3.83
CA ASP A 412 17.40 14.74 -5.12
C ASP A 412 17.19 13.22 -5.01
N LEU A 413 17.73 12.58 -3.96
CA LEU A 413 17.47 11.16 -3.66
C LEU A 413 15.99 10.86 -3.41
N LYS A 414 15.15 11.86 -3.10
CA LYS A 414 13.69 11.72 -3.03
C LYS A 414 13.04 11.38 -4.38
N GLN A 415 13.73 11.60 -5.50
CA GLN A 415 13.24 11.16 -6.80
C GLN A 415 13.14 9.63 -6.87
N LEU A 416 14.02 8.88 -6.18
CA LEU A 416 13.96 7.41 -6.13
C LEU A 416 12.65 6.92 -5.51
N ILE A 417 12.24 7.47 -4.35
CA ILE A 417 10.99 7.06 -3.69
C ILE A 417 9.74 7.63 -4.40
N ARG A 418 9.85 8.79 -5.07
CA ARG A 418 8.82 9.29 -5.99
C ARG A 418 8.59 8.30 -7.15
N ASP A 419 9.64 7.88 -7.85
CA ASP A 419 9.50 6.99 -9.01
C ASP A 419 9.15 5.54 -8.62
N ALA A 420 9.53 5.10 -7.42
CA ALA A 420 9.17 3.77 -6.91
C ALA A 420 7.70 3.65 -6.48
N PHE A 421 7.01 4.74 -6.11
CA PHE A 421 5.65 4.69 -5.56
C PHE A 421 4.62 5.59 -6.24
N CYS A 422 5.04 6.60 -6.99
CA CYS A 422 4.16 7.44 -7.81
C CYS A 422 4.86 7.89 -9.11
N PRO A 423 5.10 6.97 -10.07
CA PRO A 423 5.71 7.28 -11.37
C PRO A 423 5.16 8.53 -12.06
N GLY A 424 6.07 9.23 -12.76
CA GLY A 424 5.75 10.46 -13.51
C GLY A 424 5.02 10.26 -14.84
N ASP A 425 4.99 9.04 -15.39
CA ASP A 425 4.47 8.78 -16.74
C ASP A 425 2.95 8.76 -16.81
N ALA A 426 2.41 9.38 -17.87
CA ALA A 426 0.98 9.47 -18.11
C ALA A 426 0.32 8.10 -18.35
N ASP A 427 1.04 7.15 -18.94
CA ASP A 427 0.52 5.81 -19.26
C ASP A 427 0.20 5.02 -17.99
N TRP A 428 1.12 4.95 -17.02
CA TRP A 428 0.86 4.33 -15.72
C TRP A 428 -0.28 5.02 -14.98
N ARG A 429 -0.27 6.36 -14.91
CA ARG A 429 -1.34 7.13 -14.24
C ARG A 429 -2.71 6.86 -14.87
N GLY A 430 -2.77 6.76 -16.19
CA GLY A 430 -3.99 6.40 -16.92
C GLY A 430 -4.44 4.95 -16.69
N GLN A 431 -3.51 4.00 -16.56
CA GLN A 431 -3.82 2.60 -16.20
C GLN A 431 -4.40 2.52 -14.78
N VAL A 432 -3.75 3.16 -13.81
CA VAL A 432 -4.19 3.26 -12.41
C VAL A 432 -5.63 3.77 -12.31
N LEU A 433 -5.95 4.90 -12.96
CA LEU A 433 -7.29 5.50 -12.88
C LEU A 433 -8.38 4.61 -13.52
N ARG A 434 -8.10 4.00 -14.69
CA ARG A 434 -9.03 3.04 -15.31
C ARG A 434 -9.28 1.85 -14.40
N ARG A 435 -8.21 1.26 -13.87
CA ARG A 435 -8.27 0.05 -13.04
C ARG A 435 -8.91 0.31 -11.67
N ALA A 436 -8.67 1.47 -11.06
CA ALA A 436 -9.38 1.90 -9.86
C ALA A 436 -10.89 2.02 -10.12
N ARG A 437 -11.30 2.60 -11.26
CA ARG A 437 -12.71 2.70 -11.66
C ARG A 437 -13.37 1.34 -11.85
N GLU A 438 -12.68 0.36 -12.44
CA GLU A 438 -13.15 -1.03 -12.54
C GLU A 438 -13.37 -1.65 -11.16
N VAL A 439 -12.35 -1.61 -10.29
CA VAL A 439 -12.38 -2.27 -8.97
C VAL A 439 -13.38 -1.61 -8.02
N PHE A 440 -13.52 -0.28 -8.07
CA PHE A 440 -14.59 0.42 -7.35
C PHE A 440 -15.97 0.00 -7.87
N GLY A 441 -16.17 -0.09 -9.19
CA GLY A 441 -17.41 -0.58 -9.79
C GLY A 441 -17.75 -2.02 -9.37
N GLN A 442 -16.75 -2.91 -9.33
CA GLN A 442 -16.88 -4.29 -8.85
C GLN A 442 -17.29 -4.34 -7.37
N ALA A 443 -16.67 -3.53 -6.50
CA ALA A 443 -17.02 -3.47 -5.09
C ALA A 443 -18.43 -2.90 -4.86
N ILE A 444 -18.85 -1.89 -5.64
CA ILE A 444 -20.20 -1.31 -5.57
C ILE A 444 -21.25 -2.35 -6.02
N ALA A 445 -21.01 -3.06 -7.12
CA ALA A 445 -21.90 -4.12 -7.60
C ALA A 445 -21.95 -5.30 -6.61
N GLY A 446 -20.81 -5.67 -6.03
CA GLY A 446 -20.71 -6.72 -5.02
C GLY A 446 -21.40 -6.38 -3.69
N LEU A 447 -21.38 -5.12 -3.28
CA LEU A 447 -22.17 -4.62 -2.15
C LEU A 447 -23.67 -4.62 -2.47
N ALA A 448 -24.06 -4.31 -3.71
CA ALA A 448 -25.45 -4.31 -4.13
C ALA A 448 -26.08 -5.71 -4.10
N ASP A 449 -25.32 -6.78 -4.39
CA ASP A 449 -25.78 -8.16 -4.21
C ASP A 449 -26.05 -8.49 -2.73
N ASP A 450 -27.09 -9.27 -2.47
CA ASP A 450 -27.51 -9.72 -1.13
C ASP A 450 -26.98 -11.14 -0.79
N LYS A 451 -26.28 -11.77 -1.74
CA LYS A 451 -25.66 -13.10 -1.63
C LYS A 451 -24.29 -13.07 -0.94
#